data_AF-A0A8X8BUY8-F1
#
_entry.id   AF-A0A8X8BUY8-F1
#
_cell.length_a   1.000
_cell.length_b   1.000
_cell.length_c   1.000
_cell.angle_alpha   90.00
_cell.angle_beta   90.00
_cell.angle_gamma   90.00
#
_symmetry.space_group_name_H-M   'P 1'
#
loop_
_entity.id
_entity.type
_entity.pdbx_description
1 polymer ?
#
loop_
_entity_poly.entity_id
_entity_poly.type
_entity_poly.pdbx_seq_one_letter_code
_entity_poly.pdbx_strand_id
1 'polypeptide(L)'
;MKADHTLVLLDTEGLGDVEKGEHFLNTDGYVTELTDLIKVKSQADNEEEDDLHYVRFFPNFVWAVRDFTLELKIEGKDVTQDEYLENALSLKKGIGKKVSDYNLPRQCIRNFFPTRKCFVFVPPTAPEKMKNMEFLPETELCPSFVQATRDFCKYVFQQSDVKKLKGGHKVTGRMLGSLATTYVETIRSGDVPCLENAVIAMAQIENESATREGLTAYQEGMKQSLNFPETQEELSQKHAHWEKQALEIFMKRSFKDENHEHQNNLAVSTPHMFSKLTESK
;
A
#
# COMPACT_ATOMS: atom_id res chain seq x y z
N MET A 1 -16.19 2.82 -9.38
CA MET A 1 -14.91 2.08 -9.33
C MET A 1 -14.35 1.95 -10.73
N LYS A 2 -13.02 1.97 -10.89
CA LYS A 2 -12.37 1.75 -12.19
C LYS A 2 -12.53 0.26 -12.56
N ALA A 3 -12.85 -0.05 -13.82
CA ALA A 3 -12.89 -1.43 -14.31
C ALA A 3 -11.52 -2.10 -14.10
N ASP A 4 -11.51 -3.41 -13.83
CA ASP A 4 -10.30 -4.22 -13.59
C ASP A 4 -9.46 -3.82 -12.35
N HIS A 5 -10.08 -3.15 -11.37
CA HIS A 5 -9.43 -2.78 -10.12
C HIS A 5 -10.21 -3.31 -8.91
N THR A 6 -9.48 -3.67 -7.86
CA THR A 6 -10.05 -4.05 -6.56
C THR A 6 -9.88 -2.91 -5.57
N LEU A 7 -10.95 -2.52 -4.89
CA LEU A 7 -10.89 -1.62 -3.73
C LEU A 7 -10.66 -2.48 -2.48
N VAL A 8 -9.56 -2.24 -1.78
CA VAL A 8 -9.25 -2.90 -0.51
C VAL A 8 -9.57 -1.92 0.62
N LEU A 9 -10.51 -2.28 1.49
CA LEU A 9 -10.82 -1.54 2.71
C LEU A 9 -10.12 -2.23 3.87
N LEU A 10 -9.24 -1.51 4.56
CA LEU A 10 -8.53 -1.99 5.74
C LEU A 10 -9.14 -1.27 6.94
N ASP A 11 -9.92 -1.99 7.74
CA ASP A 11 -10.41 -1.51 9.02
C ASP A 11 -9.39 -1.88 10.10
N THR A 12 -9.03 -0.91 10.93
CA THR A 12 -7.98 -1.04 11.95
C THR A 12 -8.58 -0.85 13.32
N GLU A 13 -8.02 -1.53 14.31
CA GLU A 13 -8.38 -1.27 15.71
C GLU A 13 -8.21 0.21 16.05
N GLY A 14 -9.15 0.77 16.81
CA GLY A 14 -9.08 2.14 17.27
C GLY A 14 -7.82 2.35 18.11
N LEU A 15 -7.09 3.44 17.83
CA LEU A 15 -5.96 3.83 18.66
C LEU A 15 -6.49 4.08 20.07
N GLY A 16 -6.00 3.31 21.05
CA GLY A 16 -6.31 3.56 22.45
C GLY A 16 -5.74 4.91 22.89
N ASP A 17 -6.25 5.46 24.01
CA ASP A 17 -5.64 6.63 24.62
C ASP A 17 -4.22 6.28 25.08
N VAL A 18 -3.20 6.83 24.39
CA VAL A 18 -1.79 6.76 24.82
C VAL A 18 -1.60 7.45 26.18
N GLU A 19 -2.57 8.24 26.62
CA GLU A 19 -2.59 9.01 27.86
C GLU A 19 -3.72 8.60 28.82
N LYS A 20 -3.40 7.70 29.75
CA LYS A 20 -3.72 7.98 31.17
C LYS A 20 -2.77 9.09 31.66
N GLY A 21 -2.86 10.29 31.08
CA GLY A 21 -1.97 11.42 31.35
C GLY A 21 -2.07 12.65 30.42
N GLU A 22 -3.23 13.34 30.43
CA GLU A 22 -3.48 14.74 30.01
C GLU A 22 -3.47 15.18 28.51
N HIS A 23 -4.70 15.38 28.01
CA HIS A 23 -5.18 16.36 27.00
C HIS A 23 -4.93 16.10 25.50
N PHE A 24 -5.87 15.34 24.89
CA PHE A 24 -6.44 15.50 23.54
C PHE A 24 -5.50 16.02 22.43
N LEU A 25 -4.39 15.30 22.18
CA LEU A 25 -3.68 15.26 20.88
C LEU A 25 -2.93 13.91 20.71
N ASN A 26 -3.58 12.76 20.90
CA ASN A 26 -2.89 11.45 20.82
C ASN A 26 -3.09 10.63 19.54
N THR A 27 -3.46 11.27 18.44
CA THR A 27 -3.25 10.73 17.08
C THR A 27 -1.98 11.29 16.43
N ASP A 28 -1.57 12.49 16.86
CA ASP A 28 -0.42 13.23 16.33
C ASP A 28 0.92 12.62 16.78
N GLY A 29 0.97 12.05 17.99
CA GLY A 29 2.12 11.30 18.51
C GLY A 29 2.49 10.10 17.63
N TYR A 30 1.50 9.35 17.14
CA TYR A 30 1.75 8.24 16.22
C TYR A 30 2.37 8.70 14.89
N VAL A 31 1.97 9.88 14.38
CA VAL A 31 2.56 10.43 13.16
C VAL A 31 4.01 10.86 13.40
N THR A 32 4.34 11.34 14.61
CA THR A 32 5.75 11.58 14.98
C THR A 32 6.54 10.28 15.17
N GLU A 33 5.91 9.22 15.66
CA GLU A 33 6.53 7.90 15.81
C GLU A 33 6.72 7.19 14.46
N LEU A 34 6.05 7.60 13.38
CA LEU A 34 6.25 6.99 12.06
C LEU A 34 7.71 7.00 11.62
N THR A 35 8.52 7.99 12.02
CA THR A 35 9.96 8.01 11.74
C THR A 35 10.72 6.93 12.48
N ASP A 36 10.26 6.56 13.67
CA ASP A 36 10.88 5.54 14.52
C ASP A 36 10.39 4.14 14.15
N LEU A 37 9.16 4.05 13.64
CA LEU A 37 8.47 2.80 13.30
C LEU A 37 8.66 2.37 11.83
N ILE A 38 9.08 3.26 10.93
CA ILE A 38 9.23 2.96 9.50
C ILE A 38 10.50 3.61 8.95
N LYS A 39 11.36 2.80 8.33
CA LYS A 39 12.51 3.27 7.53
C LYS A 39 12.17 3.30 6.05
N VAL A 40 12.61 4.32 5.32
CA VAL A 40 12.41 4.40 3.87
C VAL A 40 13.57 3.74 3.10
N LYS A 41 14.81 3.86 3.60
CA LYS A 41 16.03 3.29 3.01
C LYS A 41 16.81 2.43 4.01
N SER A 42 17.65 1.53 3.48
CA SER A 42 18.71 0.88 4.28
C SER A 42 19.94 1.81 4.37
N GLN A 43 20.72 1.73 5.46
CA GLN A 43 21.82 2.64 5.82
C GLN A 43 23.00 2.74 4.81
N ALA A 44 22.89 2.16 3.61
CA ALA A 44 23.97 2.06 2.63
C ALA A 44 24.05 3.20 1.60
N ASP A 45 23.04 4.07 1.51
CA ASP A 45 23.03 5.20 0.55
C ASP A 45 23.15 6.54 1.29
N ASN A 46 24.17 7.33 0.90
CA ASN A 46 24.61 8.61 1.46
C ASN A 46 23.51 9.48 2.10
N GLU A 47 23.82 9.98 3.31
CA GLU A 47 22.96 10.73 4.25
C GLU A 47 22.55 12.15 3.82
N GLU A 48 22.64 12.52 2.54
CA GLU A 48 22.43 13.90 2.09
C GLU A 48 21.39 14.01 0.96
N GLU A 49 20.13 13.60 1.19
CA GLU A 49 18.95 14.09 0.41
C GLU A 49 17.58 13.58 0.94
N ASP A 50 17.39 13.36 2.24
CA ASP A 50 16.39 12.36 2.68
C ASP A 50 14.93 12.82 2.88
N ASP A 51 14.63 14.11 3.00
CA ASP A 51 13.24 14.54 3.32
C ASP A 51 12.25 14.46 2.14
N LEU A 52 12.73 14.56 0.90
CA LEU A 52 11.87 14.54 -0.30
C LEU A 52 11.52 13.12 -0.77
N HIS A 53 12.19 12.09 -0.24
CA HIS A 53 11.94 10.70 -0.61
C HIS A 53 10.71 10.10 0.09
N TYR A 54 10.36 10.58 1.29
CA TYR A 54 9.17 10.12 2.03
C TYR A 54 7.90 10.31 1.19
N VAL A 55 7.74 11.50 0.60
CA VAL A 55 6.58 11.92 -0.21
C VAL A 55 6.11 10.89 -1.25
N ARG A 56 7.02 10.10 -1.84
CA ARG A 56 6.65 9.15 -2.91
C ARG A 56 6.00 7.86 -2.40
N PHE A 57 6.08 7.57 -1.11
CA PHE A 57 5.61 6.29 -0.54
C PHE A 57 4.35 6.41 0.30
N PHE A 58 4.13 7.57 0.93
CA PHE A 58 2.98 7.79 1.78
C PHE A 58 1.70 7.99 0.95
N PRO A 59 0.55 7.49 1.46
CA PRO A 59 -0.74 7.68 0.81
C PRO A 59 -1.18 9.15 0.83
N ASN A 60 -2.28 9.48 0.14
CA ASN A 60 -2.98 10.73 0.38
C ASN A 60 -3.51 10.73 1.81
N PHE A 61 -3.40 11.86 2.50
CA PHE A 61 -3.94 12.01 3.85
C PHE A 61 -5.33 12.65 3.81
N VAL A 62 -6.30 11.99 4.45
CA VAL A 62 -7.66 12.51 4.57
C VAL A 62 -8.02 12.58 6.04
N TRP A 63 -8.27 13.77 6.57
CA TRP A 63 -8.77 13.95 7.93
C TRP A 63 -10.30 14.02 7.92
N ALA A 64 -10.94 12.97 8.42
CA ALA A 64 -12.37 12.92 8.65
C ALA A 64 -12.70 13.34 10.09
N VAL A 65 -13.04 14.61 10.30
CA VAL A 65 -13.37 15.17 11.62
C VAL A 65 -14.83 14.89 11.95
N ARG A 66 -15.07 13.97 12.89
CA ARG A 66 -16.41 13.56 13.33
C ARG A 66 -16.99 14.53 14.35
N ASP A 67 -18.31 14.55 14.46
CA ASP A 67 -19.08 15.35 15.41
C ASP A 67 -18.67 16.83 15.48
N PHE A 68 -18.40 17.42 14.31
CA PHE A 68 -17.93 18.79 14.17
C PHE A 68 -19.02 19.79 14.54
N THR A 69 -18.75 20.61 15.56
CA THR A 69 -19.69 21.61 16.12
C THR A 69 -19.23 23.06 15.91
N LEU A 70 -18.03 23.27 15.39
CA LEU A 70 -17.48 24.61 15.16
C LEU A 70 -18.01 25.20 13.85
N GLU A 71 -18.01 26.53 13.75
CA GLU A 71 -18.16 27.20 12.46
C GLU A 71 -16.85 27.12 11.68
N LEU A 72 -16.92 26.91 10.37
CA LEU A 72 -15.76 26.99 9.47
C LEU A 72 -15.37 28.45 9.23
N LYS A 73 -14.93 29.12 10.30
CA LYS A 73 -14.46 30.50 10.27
C LYS A 73 -13.13 30.65 10.96
N ILE A 74 -12.24 31.40 10.33
CA ILE A 74 -10.95 31.80 10.89
C ILE A 74 -10.91 33.33 10.90
N GLU A 75 -10.70 33.92 12.07
CA GLU A 75 -10.70 35.38 12.26
C GLU A 75 -11.99 36.04 11.72
N GLY A 76 -13.13 35.35 11.87
CA GLY A 76 -14.45 35.81 11.42
C GLY A 76 -14.72 35.67 9.92
N LYS A 77 -13.77 35.15 9.12
CA LYS A 77 -13.95 34.89 7.68
C LYS A 77 -14.30 33.43 7.44
N ASP A 78 -15.25 33.19 6.53
CA ASP A 78 -15.58 31.84 6.10
C ASP A 78 -14.38 31.19 5.41
N VAL A 79 -14.13 29.92 5.73
CA VAL A 79 -13.07 29.11 5.16
C VAL A 79 -13.60 27.76 4.71
N THR A 80 -12.90 27.14 3.77
CA THR A 80 -13.13 25.75 3.37
C THR A 80 -12.64 24.78 4.45
N GLN A 81 -13.11 23.53 4.37
CA GLN A 81 -12.65 22.46 5.27
C GLN A 81 -11.14 22.20 5.13
N ASP A 82 -10.60 22.34 3.91
CA ASP A 82 -9.17 22.19 3.65
C ASP A 82 -8.36 23.37 4.23
N GLU A 83 -8.86 24.61 4.15
CA GLU A 83 -8.25 25.77 4.80
C GLU A 83 -8.30 25.66 6.34
N TYR A 84 -9.39 25.10 6.89
CA TYR A 84 -9.47 24.77 8.31
C TYR A 84 -8.36 23.80 8.73
N LEU A 85 -8.12 22.76 7.94
CA LEU A 85 -7.03 21.80 8.14
C LEU A 85 -5.65 22.46 8.08
N GLU A 86 -5.37 23.24 7.03
CA GLU A 86 -4.07 23.90 6.88
C GLU A 86 -3.82 24.91 8.01
N ASN A 87 -4.86 25.57 8.52
CA ASN A 87 -4.75 26.39 9.71
C ASN A 87 -4.47 25.57 10.98
N ALA A 88 -5.11 24.41 11.17
CA ALA A 88 -4.85 23.52 12.30
C ALA A 88 -3.39 22.99 12.29
N LEU A 89 -2.81 22.84 11.09
CA LEU A 89 -1.42 22.44 10.86
C LEU A 89 -0.42 23.61 10.85
N SER A 90 -0.87 24.84 11.14
CA SER A 90 0.02 26.00 11.20
C SER A 90 1.06 25.86 12.33
N LEU A 91 2.29 26.27 12.02
CA LEU A 91 3.40 26.20 12.97
C LEU A 91 3.48 27.48 13.80
N LYS A 92 3.82 27.32 15.08
CA LYS A 92 4.10 28.44 15.98
C LYS A 92 5.54 28.90 15.81
N LYS A 93 5.74 30.22 15.78
CA LYS A 93 7.06 30.84 15.86
C LYS A 93 7.56 30.81 17.30
N GLY A 94 8.87 30.71 17.48
CA GLY A 94 9.51 30.74 18.79
C GLY A 94 10.52 29.61 18.96
N ILE A 95 11.25 29.66 20.07
CA ILE A 95 12.25 28.66 20.45
C ILE A 95 11.86 28.15 21.84
N GLY A 96 11.83 26.82 22.02
CA GLY A 96 11.54 26.20 23.30
C GLY A 96 10.77 24.88 23.16
N LYS A 97 10.85 24.05 24.21
CA LYS A 97 10.28 22.69 24.21
C LYS A 97 8.79 22.67 23.83
N LYS A 98 7.96 23.51 24.46
CA LYS A 98 6.51 23.60 24.15
C LYS A 98 6.20 23.97 22.69
N VAL A 99 7.06 24.77 22.06
CA VAL A 99 6.90 25.13 20.64
C VAL A 99 7.30 23.95 19.76
N SER A 100 8.39 23.27 20.11
CA SER A 100 8.83 22.05 19.44
C SER A 100 7.78 20.94 19.52
N ASP A 101 7.27 20.63 20.71
CA ASP A 101 6.26 19.60 20.97
C ASP A 101 4.97 19.87 20.18
N TYR A 102 4.58 21.15 20.03
CA TYR A 102 3.44 21.55 19.21
C TYR A 102 3.72 21.45 17.70
N ASN A 103 4.92 21.83 17.26
CA ASN A 103 5.26 21.93 15.84
C ASN A 103 5.63 20.57 15.23
N LEU A 104 6.28 19.68 15.97
CA LEU A 104 6.80 18.41 15.46
C LEU A 104 5.73 17.55 14.76
N PRO A 105 4.60 17.19 15.39
CA PRO A 105 3.56 16.41 14.71
C PRO A 105 3.00 17.09 13.46
N ARG A 106 2.83 18.42 13.51
CA ARG A 106 2.35 19.21 12.37
C ARG A 106 3.34 19.20 11.22
N GLN A 107 4.64 19.28 11.53
CA GLN A 107 5.70 19.15 10.53
C GLN A 107 5.71 17.76 9.92
N CYS A 108 5.61 16.71 10.73
CA CYS A 108 5.53 15.32 10.24
C CYS A 108 4.35 15.13 9.28
N ILE A 109 3.14 15.57 9.64
CA ILE A 109 1.97 15.48 8.76
C ILE A 109 2.23 16.22 7.43
N ARG A 110 2.76 17.45 7.51
CA ARG A 110 3.01 18.28 6.32
C ARG A 110 4.08 17.71 5.40
N ASN A 111 5.12 17.10 5.98
CA ASN A 111 6.25 16.53 5.25
C ASN A 111 5.90 15.16 4.63
N PHE A 112 5.27 14.27 5.39
CA PHE A 112 4.94 12.92 4.91
C PHE A 112 3.79 12.92 3.92
N PHE A 113 2.81 13.80 4.10
CA PHE A 113 1.60 13.79 3.30
C PHE A 113 1.41 15.12 2.59
N PRO A 114 2.11 15.45 1.49
CA PRO A 114 2.04 16.77 0.87
C PRO A 114 0.64 17.11 0.33
N THR A 115 -0.13 16.09 -0.05
CA THR A 115 -1.53 16.22 -0.41
C THR A 115 -2.40 15.78 0.76
N ARG A 116 -3.22 16.71 1.25
CA ARG A 116 -4.11 16.52 2.39
C ARG A 116 -5.51 16.99 2.03
N LYS A 117 -6.52 16.31 2.55
CA LYS A 117 -7.93 16.64 2.37
C LYS A 117 -8.64 16.61 3.72
N CYS A 118 -9.57 17.52 3.93
CA CYS A 118 -10.39 17.55 5.13
C CYS A 118 -11.86 17.30 4.79
N PHE A 119 -12.50 16.50 5.63
CA PHE A 119 -13.95 16.34 5.67
C PHE A 119 -14.45 16.53 7.09
N VAL A 120 -15.38 17.45 7.30
CA VAL A 120 -16.05 17.62 8.59
C VAL A 120 -17.44 17.00 8.53
N PHE A 121 -17.82 16.31 9.60
CA PHE A 121 -19.10 15.62 9.72
C PHE A 121 -19.80 16.15 10.97
N VAL A 122 -20.99 16.74 10.80
CA VAL A 122 -21.86 17.06 11.93
C VAL A 122 -22.36 15.76 12.60
N PRO A 123 -22.85 15.80 13.85
CA PRO A 123 -23.45 14.64 14.48
C PRO A 123 -24.52 13.99 13.57
N PRO A 124 -24.46 12.67 13.36
CA PRO A 124 -25.28 12.00 12.34
C PRO A 124 -26.75 11.95 12.71
N THR A 125 -27.06 11.91 14.01
CA THR A 125 -28.43 11.94 14.54
C THR A 125 -28.40 12.47 15.98
N ALA A 126 -29.56 12.53 16.63
CA ALA A 126 -29.65 12.95 18.03
C ALA A 126 -28.97 11.93 18.98
N PRO A 127 -28.36 12.38 20.11
CA PRO A 127 -27.59 11.50 21.01
C PRO A 127 -28.32 10.24 21.47
N GLU A 128 -29.63 10.31 21.66
CA GLU A 128 -30.47 9.22 22.16
C GLU A 128 -30.60 8.08 21.13
N LYS A 129 -30.43 8.40 19.85
CA LYS A 129 -30.52 7.46 18.72
C LYS A 129 -29.16 6.90 18.29
N MET A 130 -28.04 7.51 18.71
CA MET A 130 -26.67 7.13 18.30
C MET A 130 -26.36 5.66 18.52
N LYS A 131 -26.80 5.07 19.63
CA LYS A 131 -26.59 3.65 19.97
C LYS A 131 -27.14 2.66 18.94
N ASN A 132 -28.15 3.06 18.17
CA ASN A 132 -28.80 2.23 17.16
C ASN A 132 -28.61 2.79 15.75
N MET A 133 -27.64 3.69 15.54
CA MET A 133 -27.46 4.44 14.30
C MET A 133 -27.34 3.54 13.07
N GLU A 134 -26.68 2.40 13.18
CA GLU A 134 -26.51 1.43 12.09
C GLU A 134 -27.83 0.89 11.53
N PHE A 135 -28.89 0.87 12.36
CA PHE A 135 -30.22 0.38 11.99
C PHE A 135 -31.19 1.50 11.61
N LEU A 136 -30.78 2.77 11.72
CA LEU A 136 -31.65 3.89 11.36
C LEU A 136 -31.74 4.03 9.84
N PRO A 137 -32.94 4.31 9.29
CA PRO A 137 -33.04 4.69 7.89
C PRO A 137 -32.35 6.04 7.65
N GLU A 138 -31.80 6.26 6.45
CA GLU A 138 -31.09 7.50 6.09
C GLU A 138 -31.95 8.76 6.27
N THR A 139 -33.28 8.64 6.20
CA THR A 139 -34.25 9.72 6.46
C THR A 139 -34.25 10.20 7.91
N GLU A 140 -33.75 9.40 8.85
CA GLU A 140 -33.60 9.76 10.27
C GLU A 140 -32.21 10.32 10.61
N LEU A 141 -31.33 10.42 9.62
CA LEU A 141 -30.02 11.04 9.75
C LEU A 141 -30.08 12.52 9.38
N CYS A 142 -29.14 13.30 9.93
CA CYS A 142 -28.97 14.70 9.57
C CYS A 142 -28.67 14.82 8.06
N PRO A 143 -29.45 15.61 7.28
CA PRO A 143 -29.21 15.75 5.84
C PRO A 143 -27.80 16.24 5.49
N SER A 144 -27.23 17.14 6.30
CA SER A 144 -25.86 17.63 6.12
C SER A 144 -24.82 16.54 6.37
N PHE A 145 -25.04 15.65 7.34
CA PHE A 145 -24.17 14.50 7.58
C PHE A 145 -24.21 13.53 6.40
N VAL A 146 -25.42 13.23 5.90
CA VAL A 146 -25.62 12.37 4.73
C VAL A 146 -24.91 12.94 3.51
N GLN A 147 -25.06 14.24 3.24
CA GLN A 147 -24.41 14.90 2.13
C GLN A 147 -22.88 14.87 2.26
N ALA A 148 -22.33 15.19 3.44
CA ALA A 148 -20.90 15.10 3.70
C ALA A 148 -20.35 13.67 3.51
N THR A 149 -21.11 12.66 3.91
CA THR A 149 -20.77 11.24 3.71
C THR A 149 -20.72 10.87 2.23
N ARG A 150 -21.70 11.33 1.43
CA ARG A 150 -21.70 11.11 -0.01
C ARG A 150 -20.51 11.79 -0.69
N ASP A 151 -20.20 13.02 -0.30
CA ASP A 151 -19.06 13.78 -0.85
C ASP A 151 -17.72 13.14 -0.47
N PHE A 152 -17.58 12.67 0.78
CA PHE A 152 -16.44 11.89 1.24
C PHE A 152 -16.26 10.60 0.42
N CYS A 153 -17.31 9.76 0.32
CA CYS A 153 -17.24 8.51 -0.45
C CYS A 153 -16.91 8.77 -1.92
N LYS A 154 -17.53 9.79 -2.53
CA LYS A 154 -17.24 10.20 -3.91
C LYS A 154 -15.77 10.60 -4.07
N TYR A 155 -15.24 11.40 -3.15
CA TYR A 155 -13.83 11.78 -3.15
C TYR A 155 -12.92 10.55 -3.04
N VAL A 156 -13.17 9.66 -2.07
CA VAL A 156 -12.39 8.43 -1.88
C VAL A 156 -12.41 7.58 -3.16
N PHE A 157 -13.56 7.37 -3.79
CA PHE A 157 -13.65 6.58 -5.02
C PHE A 157 -12.96 7.22 -6.23
N GLN A 158 -12.87 8.55 -6.27
CA GLN A 158 -12.27 9.29 -7.39
C GLN A 158 -10.76 9.48 -7.23
N GLN A 159 -10.31 9.76 -6.00
CA GLN A 159 -8.94 10.17 -5.67
C GLN A 159 -8.08 9.04 -5.09
N SER A 160 -8.67 7.89 -4.73
CA SER A 160 -7.88 6.72 -4.36
C SER A 160 -7.23 6.12 -5.59
N ASP A 161 -5.91 6.30 -5.68
CA ASP A 161 -5.11 5.71 -6.73
C ASP A 161 -4.74 4.26 -6.43
N VAL A 162 -4.41 3.54 -7.50
CA VAL A 162 -3.80 2.21 -7.39
C VAL A 162 -2.51 2.35 -6.60
N LYS A 163 -2.33 1.55 -5.55
CA LYS A 163 -1.09 1.54 -4.78
C LYS A 163 0.08 1.22 -5.71
N LYS A 164 1.11 2.06 -5.66
CA LYS A 164 2.34 1.90 -6.44
C LYS A 164 3.54 1.78 -5.51
N LEU A 165 4.56 1.07 -5.98
CA LEU A 165 5.89 1.00 -5.37
C LEU A 165 6.87 1.92 -6.11
N LYS A 166 8.09 2.06 -5.56
CA LYS A 166 9.22 2.77 -6.22
C LYS A 166 9.37 2.26 -7.66
N GLY A 167 9.44 3.18 -8.63
CA GLY A 167 9.42 2.84 -10.06
C GLY A 167 8.03 2.85 -10.71
N GLY A 168 6.96 3.12 -9.95
CA GLY A 168 5.60 3.25 -10.48
C GLY A 168 4.87 1.91 -10.68
N HIS A 169 5.44 0.82 -10.18
CA HIS A 169 4.85 -0.51 -10.31
C HIS A 169 3.57 -0.64 -9.50
N LYS A 170 2.50 -1.10 -10.15
CA LYS A 170 1.19 -1.31 -9.51
C LYS A 170 1.23 -2.54 -8.61
N VAL A 171 0.71 -2.40 -7.39
CA VAL A 171 0.60 -3.51 -6.44
C VAL A 171 -0.61 -4.37 -6.77
N THR A 172 -0.39 -5.69 -6.89
CA THR A 172 -1.44 -6.70 -7.03
C THR A 172 -1.82 -7.30 -5.66
N GLY A 173 -2.89 -8.09 -5.60
CA GLY A 173 -3.29 -8.77 -4.36
C GLY A 173 -2.21 -9.69 -3.79
N ARG A 174 -1.47 -10.42 -4.65
CA ARG A 174 -0.34 -11.26 -4.21
C ARG A 174 0.78 -10.42 -3.60
N MET A 175 1.19 -9.36 -4.30
CA MET A 175 2.23 -8.44 -3.82
C MET A 175 1.83 -7.77 -2.49
N LEU A 176 0.55 -7.41 -2.33
CA LEU A 176 0.05 -6.86 -1.07
C LEU A 176 0.15 -7.87 0.08
N GLY A 177 -0.19 -9.14 -0.17
CA GLY A 177 -0.02 -10.23 0.80
C GLY A 177 1.44 -10.48 1.17
N SER A 178 2.33 -10.48 0.17
CA SER A 178 3.78 -10.60 0.36
C SER A 178 4.32 -9.43 1.21
N LEU A 179 3.92 -8.19 0.90
CA LEU A 179 4.30 -7.01 1.70
C LEU A 179 3.81 -7.10 3.14
N ALA A 180 2.54 -7.45 3.35
CA ALA A 180 1.96 -7.59 4.69
C ALA A 180 2.71 -8.64 5.51
N THR A 181 3.02 -9.78 4.89
CA THR A 181 3.80 -10.86 5.51
C THR A 181 5.19 -10.35 5.91
N THR A 182 5.94 -9.74 4.97
CA THR A 182 7.27 -9.21 5.25
C THR A 182 7.27 -8.19 6.39
N TYR A 183 6.32 -7.25 6.40
CA TYR A 183 6.23 -6.25 7.45
C TYR A 183 5.91 -6.86 8.82
N VAL A 184 4.94 -7.78 8.90
CA VAL A 184 4.58 -8.44 10.15
C VAL A 184 5.73 -9.30 10.68
N GLU A 185 6.45 -10.01 9.81
CA GLU A 185 7.59 -10.83 10.21
C GLU A 185 8.77 -9.99 10.72
N THR A 186 9.02 -8.84 10.09
CA THR A 186 10.04 -7.88 10.53
C THR A 186 9.69 -7.30 11.91
N ILE A 187 8.44 -6.90 12.12
CA ILE A 187 7.98 -6.41 13.43
C ILE A 187 8.13 -7.52 14.49
N ARG A 188 7.75 -8.76 14.13
CA ARG A 188 7.85 -9.91 15.02
C ARG A 188 9.30 -10.23 15.42
N SER A 189 10.30 -9.96 14.56
CA SER A 189 11.72 -10.14 14.91
C SER A 189 12.28 -9.04 15.81
N GLY A 190 11.52 -7.96 16.04
CA GLY A 190 11.97 -6.77 16.77
C GLY A 190 12.72 -5.76 15.90
N ASP A 191 12.77 -5.99 14.59
CA ASP A 191 13.37 -5.07 13.62
C ASP A 191 12.35 -4.03 13.15
N VAL A 192 12.86 -2.89 12.67
CA VAL A 192 12.02 -1.81 12.11
C VAL A 192 11.75 -2.09 10.62
N PRO A 193 10.48 -2.16 10.19
CA PRO A 193 10.12 -2.27 8.78
C PRO A 193 10.81 -1.22 7.90
N CYS A 194 11.44 -1.69 6.83
CA CYS A 194 12.02 -0.83 5.80
C CYS A 194 11.27 -1.03 4.48
N LEU A 195 10.77 0.07 3.90
CA LEU A 195 9.98 0.04 2.66
C LEU A 195 10.77 -0.55 1.48
N GLU A 196 12.06 -0.19 1.36
CA GLU A 196 12.92 -0.71 0.30
C GLU A 196 13.24 -2.19 0.47
N ASN A 197 13.61 -2.60 1.70
CA ASN A 197 13.89 -4.01 2.00
C ASN A 197 12.66 -4.88 1.75
N ALA A 198 11.46 -4.39 2.10
CA ALA A 198 10.22 -5.12 1.86
C ALA A 198 9.93 -5.32 0.37
N VAL A 199 10.24 -4.33 -0.47
CA VAL A 199 10.11 -4.44 -1.93
C VAL A 199 11.12 -5.45 -2.49
N ILE A 200 12.36 -5.46 -1.99
CA ILE A 200 13.41 -6.41 -2.42
C ILE A 200 13.00 -7.84 -2.03
N ALA A 201 12.64 -8.08 -0.76
CA ALA A 201 12.21 -9.39 -0.28
C ALA A 201 10.98 -9.90 -1.04
N MET A 202 10.01 -9.03 -1.31
CA MET A 202 8.85 -9.37 -2.12
C MET A 202 9.21 -9.71 -3.57
N ALA A 203 10.11 -8.95 -4.20
CA ALA A 203 10.60 -9.26 -5.55
C ALA A 203 11.21 -10.65 -5.62
N GLN A 204 12.04 -11.03 -4.64
CA GLN A 204 12.60 -12.36 -4.55
C GLN A 204 11.50 -13.44 -4.45
N ILE A 205 10.53 -13.29 -3.53
CA ILE A 205 9.42 -14.25 -3.36
C ILE A 205 8.59 -14.40 -4.64
N GLU A 206 8.23 -13.29 -5.29
CA GLU A 206 7.43 -13.29 -6.51
C GLU A 206 8.20 -13.91 -7.69
N ASN A 207 9.49 -13.60 -7.84
CA ASN A 207 10.32 -14.14 -8.91
C ASN A 207 10.62 -15.64 -8.73
N GLU A 208 10.95 -16.09 -7.53
CA GLU A 208 11.12 -17.53 -7.23
C GLU A 208 9.83 -18.31 -7.52
N SER A 209 8.67 -17.74 -7.16
CA SER A 209 7.38 -18.34 -7.46
C SER A 209 7.07 -18.33 -8.95
N ALA A 210 7.39 -17.25 -9.65
CA ALA A 210 7.25 -17.14 -11.11
C ALA A 210 8.09 -18.18 -11.85
N THR A 211 9.35 -18.37 -11.44
CA THR A 211 10.24 -19.39 -12.01
C THR A 211 9.65 -20.78 -11.77
N ARG A 212 9.30 -21.10 -10.53
CA ARG A 212 8.72 -22.40 -10.18
C ARG A 212 7.44 -22.72 -10.96
N GLU A 213 6.55 -21.73 -11.11
CA GLU A 213 5.31 -21.91 -11.88
C GLU A 213 5.58 -22.09 -13.38
N GLY A 214 6.48 -21.30 -13.95
CA GLY A 214 6.92 -21.45 -15.34
C GLY A 214 7.52 -22.84 -15.61
N LEU A 215 8.43 -23.30 -14.74
CA LEU A 215 9.06 -24.63 -14.86
C LEU A 215 8.05 -25.77 -14.67
N THR A 216 7.09 -25.62 -13.76
CA THR A 216 6.03 -26.62 -13.56
C THR A 216 5.13 -26.72 -14.80
N ALA A 217 4.71 -25.58 -15.35
CA ALA A 217 3.90 -25.53 -16.57
C ALA A 217 4.65 -26.13 -17.76
N TYR A 218 5.94 -25.81 -17.91
CA TYR A 218 6.80 -26.42 -18.92
C TYR A 218 6.84 -27.95 -18.77
N GLN A 219 7.15 -28.45 -17.58
CA GLN A 219 7.34 -29.87 -17.32
C GLN A 219 6.06 -30.66 -17.58
N GLU A 220 4.93 -30.21 -17.06
CA GLU A 220 3.65 -30.91 -17.22
C GLU A 220 3.13 -30.81 -18.65
N GLY A 221 3.27 -29.64 -19.29
CA GLY A 221 2.92 -29.46 -20.69
C GLY A 221 3.74 -30.35 -21.63
N MET A 222 5.05 -30.44 -21.41
CA MET A 222 5.91 -31.37 -22.14
C MET A 222 5.47 -32.83 -21.92
N LYS A 223 5.34 -33.29 -20.67
CA LYS A 223 4.91 -34.68 -20.37
C LYS A 223 3.59 -35.06 -21.06
N GLN A 224 2.62 -34.15 -21.06
CA GLN A 224 1.30 -34.40 -21.65
C GLN A 224 1.33 -34.37 -23.19
N SER A 225 2.22 -33.58 -23.77
CA SER A 225 2.33 -33.46 -25.23
C SER A 225 3.20 -34.54 -25.86
N LEU A 226 4.12 -35.19 -25.12
CA LEU A 226 5.01 -36.22 -25.64
C LEU A 226 4.26 -37.51 -26.02
N ASN A 227 4.47 -37.99 -27.25
CA ASN A 227 3.84 -39.20 -27.77
C ASN A 227 4.77 -39.97 -28.72
N PHE A 228 5.57 -40.88 -28.18
CA PHE A 228 6.58 -41.63 -28.93
C PHE A 228 5.99 -42.72 -29.85
N PRO A 229 6.61 -43.01 -31.01
CA PRO A 229 7.84 -42.42 -31.52
C PRO A 229 7.64 -41.02 -32.14
N GLU A 230 8.58 -40.11 -31.88
CA GLU A 230 8.57 -38.74 -32.43
C GLU A 230 9.87 -38.43 -33.17
N THR A 231 9.78 -37.53 -34.14
CA THR A 231 10.94 -36.96 -34.82
C THR A 231 11.59 -35.87 -33.98
N GLN A 232 12.87 -35.59 -34.25
CA GLN A 232 13.58 -34.48 -33.62
C GLN A 232 12.89 -33.12 -33.88
N GLU A 233 12.26 -32.97 -35.05
CA GLU A 233 11.54 -31.75 -35.42
C GLU A 233 10.28 -31.57 -34.57
N GLU A 234 9.48 -32.62 -34.40
CA GLU A 234 8.27 -32.59 -33.54
C GLU A 234 8.63 -32.30 -32.07
N LEU A 235 9.69 -32.92 -31.55
CA LEU A 235 10.17 -32.67 -30.19
C LEU A 235 10.64 -31.22 -30.00
N SER A 236 11.35 -30.67 -30.99
CA SER A 236 11.83 -29.28 -30.98
C SER A 236 10.65 -28.28 -31.00
N GLN A 237 9.60 -28.57 -31.77
CA GLN A 237 8.40 -27.73 -31.82
C GLN A 237 7.65 -27.71 -30.48
N LYS A 238 7.50 -28.88 -29.84
CA LYS A 238 6.87 -29.00 -28.51
C LYS A 238 7.69 -28.27 -27.44
N HIS A 239 9.02 -28.43 -27.46
CA HIS A 239 9.93 -27.71 -26.57
C HIS A 239 9.75 -26.19 -26.70
N ALA A 240 9.86 -25.65 -27.92
CA ALA A 240 9.73 -24.22 -28.18
C ALA A 240 8.36 -23.68 -27.76
N HIS A 241 7.29 -24.45 -27.98
CA HIS A 241 5.94 -24.07 -27.54
C HIS A 241 5.86 -23.94 -26.01
N TRP A 242 6.29 -24.96 -25.27
CA TRP A 242 6.18 -24.96 -23.82
C TRP A 242 7.18 -24.02 -23.14
N GLU A 243 8.35 -23.82 -23.73
CA GLU A 243 9.31 -22.80 -23.27
C GLU A 243 8.70 -21.39 -23.37
N LYS A 244 8.05 -21.09 -24.50
CA LYS A 244 7.32 -19.83 -24.67
C LYS A 244 6.21 -19.67 -23.63
N GLN A 245 5.42 -20.72 -23.39
CA GLN A 245 4.37 -20.68 -22.36
C GLN A 245 4.92 -20.45 -20.95
N ALA A 246 6.03 -21.12 -20.60
CA ALA A 246 6.71 -20.93 -19.33
C ALA A 246 7.21 -19.49 -19.14
N LEU A 247 7.79 -18.91 -20.19
CA LEU A 247 8.24 -17.51 -20.18
C LEU A 247 7.06 -16.53 -20.05
N GLU A 248 5.95 -16.76 -20.75
CA GLU A 248 4.74 -15.93 -20.63
C GLU A 248 4.16 -15.97 -19.20
N ILE A 249 4.13 -17.15 -18.57
CA ILE A 249 3.72 -17.31 -17.17
C ILE A 249 4.67 -16.56 -16.24
N PHE A 250 5.99 -16.71 -16.44
CA PHE A 250 6.99 -16.01 -15.66
C PHE A 250 6.82 -14.49 -15.77
N MET A 251 6.76 -13.93 -16.99
CA MET A 251 6.65 -12.49 -17.24
C MET A 251 5.37 -11.87 -16.69
N LYS A 252 4.28 -12.66 -16.61
CA LYS A 252 3.02 -12.21 -16.02
C LYS A 252 3.08 -12.10 -14.49
N ARG A 253 3.98 -12.85 -13.85
CA ARG A 253 4.07 -12.93 -12.39
C ARG A 253 5.29 -12.22 -11.81
N SER A 254 6.42 -12.25 -12.51
CA SER A 254 7.69 -11.72 -12.06
C SER A 254 7.61 -10.23 -11.76
N PHE A 255 8.46 -9.79 -10.84
CA PHE A 255 8.49 -8.43 -10.35
C PHE A 255 9.94 -8.03 -10.04
N LYS A 256 10.41 -6.94 -10.67
CA LYS A 256 11.75 -6.36 -10.43
C LYS A 256 12.90 -7.40 -10.48
N ASP A 257 12.90 -8.29 -11.47
CA ASP A 257 14.06 -9.16 -11.76
C ASP A 257 15.16 -8.35 -12.50
N GLU A 258 15.76 -7.37 -11.83
CA GLU A 258 16.60 -6.33 -12.46
C GLU A 258 17.87 -6.89 -13.13
N ASN A 259 18.40 -8.01 -12.63
CA ASN A 259 19.57 -8.69 -13.20
C ASN A 259 19.18 -9.86 -14.12
N HIS A 260 17.89 -10.05 -14.40
CA HIS A 260 17.36 -11.20 -15.13
C HIS A 260 17.80 -12.55 -14.54
N GLU A 261 18.09 -12.62 -13.24
CA GLU A 261 18.64 -13.82 -12.61
C GLU A 261 17.63 -14.96 -12.66
N HIS A 262 16.37 -14.67 -12.31
CA HIS A 262 15.30 -15.65 -12.29
C HIS A 262 14.83 -16.01 -13.69
N GLN A 263 14.83 -15.05 -14.62
CA GLN A 263 14.57 -15.30 -16.03
C GLN A 263 15.65 -16.20 -16.66
N ASN A 264 16.93 -15.95 -16.37
CA ASN A 264 18.03 -16.76 -16.84
C ASN A 264 17.99 -18.18 -16.24
N ASN A 265 17.63 -18.31 -14.96
CA ASN A 265 17.40 -19.61 -14.34
C ASN A 265 16.29 -20.39 -15.07
N LEU A 266 15.18 -19.74 -15.41
CA LEU A 266 14.11 -20.34 -16.22
C LEU A 266 14.67 -20.87 -17.56
N ALA A 267 15.38 -20.02 -18.30
CA ALA A 267 15.93 -20.33 -19.63
C ALA A 267 17.01 -21.43 -19.62
N VAL A 268 17.78 -21.57 -18.54
CA VAL A 268 18.79 -22.64 -18.40
C VAL A 268 18.15 -23.96 -17.94
N SER A 269 17.06 -23.87 -17.17
CA SER A 269 16.38 -25.05 -16.62
C SER A 269 15.50 -25.77 -17.64
N THR A 270 14.90 -25.04 -18.60
CA THR A 270 14.01 -25.65 -19.62
C THR A 270 14.73 -26.66 -20.53
N PRO A 271 15.94 -26.40 -21.08
CA PRO A 271 16.68 -27.40 -21.85
C PRO A 271 17.09 -28.63 -21.02
N HIS A 272 17.51 -28.43 -19.76
CA HIS A 272 17.87 -29.56 -18.90
C HIS A 272 16.67 -30.49 -18.63
N MET A 273 15.49 -29.92 -18.41
CA MET A 273 14.27 -30.70 -18.29
C MET A 273 13.86 -31.36 -19.60
N PHE A 274 14.05 -30.69 -20.74
CA PHE A 274 13.82 -31.28 -22.06
C PHE A 274 14.61 -32.57 -22.23
N SER A 275 15.93 -32.52 -22.05
CA SER A 275 16.82 -33.69 -22.17
C SER A 275 16.37 -34.84 -21.27
N LYS A 276 16.05 -34.57 -19.99
CA LYS A 276 15.59 -35.61 -19.06
C LYS A 276 14.28 -36.27 -19.50
N LEU A 277 13.34 -35.49 -20.03
CA LEU A 277 12.03 -35.99 -20.45
C LEU A 277 12.11 -36.82 -21.73
N THR A 278 13.08 -36.52 -22.61
CA THR A 278 13.27 -37.23 -23.88
C THR A 278 14.25 -38.41 -23.78
N GLU A 279 15.19 -38.40 -22.82
CA GLU A 279 16.11 -39.52 -22.54
C GLU A 279 15.45 -40.68 -21.77
N SER A 280 14.33 -40.43 -21.09
CA SER A 280 13.63 -41.42 -20.26
C SER A 280 12.76 -42.42 -21.06
N LYS A 281 12.83 -42.43 -22.39
CA LYS A 281 12.03 -43.28 -23.30
C LYS A 281 12.81 -43.64 -24.56
#